data_AF-A0A9Q2NSN2-F1
#
_entry.id   AF-A0A9Q2NSN2-F1
#
_cell.length_a   1.000
_cell.length_b   1.000
_cell.length_c   1.000
_cell.angle_alpha   90.00
_cell.angle_beta   90.00
_cell.angle_gamma   90.00
#
_symmetry.space_group_name_H-M   'P 1'
#
loop_
_entity.id
_entity.type
_entity.pdbx_description
1 polymer ?
#
loop_
_entity_poly.entity_id
_entity_poly.type
_entity_poly.pdbx_seq_one_letter_code
_entity_poly.pdbx_strand_id
1 'polypeptide(L)'
;MTQKPCYGTMFPETLGGGADNGTVTGKVFGYDTVPRGLAGPKRTPNVDTKEWEECLKCEAFDSCYKLSSAKFTLLTAIDGPIQT
;
A
#
# COMPACT_ATOMS: atom_id res chain seq x y z
N MET A 1 -4.16 -14.12 -21.55
CA MET A 1 -4.41 -12.88 -20.78
C MET A 1 -3.06 -12.32 -20.35
N THR A 2 -2.63 -11.22 -20.96
CA THR A 2 -1.35 -10.56 -20.60
C THR A 2 -1.61 -9.71 -19.36
N GLN A 3 -0.91 -10.00 -18.26
CA GLN A 3 -1.03 -9.20 -17.05
C GLN A 3 -0.48 -7.79 -17.30
N LYS A 4 -1.24 -6.77 -16.90
CA LYS A 4 -0.77 -5.37 -16.94
C LYS A 4 0.44 -5.23 -16.02
N PRO A 5 1.41 -4.34 -16.33
CA PRO A 5 2.60 -4.13 -15.49
C PRO A 5 2.29 -3.75 -14.03
N CYS A 6 1.13 -3.16 -13.77
CA CYS A 6 0.69 -2.78 -12.43
C CYS A 6 -0.07 -3.87 -11.65
N TYR A 7 -0.15 -5.09 -12.19
CA TYR A 7 -0.88 -6.17 -11.52
C TYR A 7 -0.16 -6.57 -10.23
N GLY A 8 -0.88 -6.58 -9.10
CA GLY A 8 -0.30 -6.93 -7.79
C GLY A 8 0.37 -5.77 -7.05
N THR A 9 0.32 -4.54 -7.58
CA THR A 9 1.05 -3.38 -7.02
C THR A 9 0.12 -2.33 -6.38
N MET A 10 -1.13 -2.68 -6.03
CA MET A 10 -2.09 -1.70 -5.48
C MET A 10 -1.67 -1.13 -4.13
N PHE A 11 -1.00 -1.93 -3.31
CA PHE A 11 -0.47 -1.56 -2.00
C PHE A 11 1.06 -1.40 -2.06
N PRO A 12 1.67 -0.69 -1.11
CA PRO A 12 3.12 -0.64 -1.00
C PRO A 12 3.73 -2.02 -0.71
N GLU A 13 4.98 -2.20 -1.10
CA GLU A 13 5.72 -3.44 -0.86
C GLU A 13 6.47 -3.47 0.48
N THR A 14 6.43 -2.37 1.24
CA THR A 14 7.12 -2.24 2.53
C THR A 14 6.22 -1.52 3.53
N LEU A 15 6.32 -1.87 4.82
CA LEU A 15 5.62 -1.20 5.92
C LEU A 15 6.61 -0.61 6.96
N GLY A 16 7.76 -1.27 7.15
CA GLY A 16 8.74 -0.93 8.18
C GLY A 16 9.90 -0.02 7.77
N GLY A 17 10.31 0.03 6.49
CA GLY A 17 11.62 0.57 6.09
C GLY A 17 11.64 1.69 5.04
N GLY A 18 10.49 2.15 4.56
CA GLY A 18 10.43 2.99 3.35
C GLY A 18 10.78 4.47 3.54
N ALA A 19 10.54 5.06 4.72
CA ALA A 19 10.89 6.44 5.01
C ALA A 19 10.74 6.75 6.51
N ASP A 20 11.78 7.23 7.18
CA ASP A 20 11.62 7.83 8.53
C ASP A 20 10.77 9.12 8.47
N ASN A 21 10.75 9.76 7.30
CA ASN A 21 9.93 10.91 6.96
C ASN A 21 9.62 10.89 5.46
N GLY A 22 8.33 10.88 5.08
CA GLY A 22 7.91 10.91 3.68
C GLY A 22 6.72 10.01 3.36
N THR A 23 6.44 9.86 2.07
CA THR A 23 5.29 9.10 1.56
C THR A 23 5.77 7.78 0.95
N VAL A 24 5.14 6.68 1.36
CA VAL A 24 5.34 5.36 0.78
C VAL A 24 4.08 4.99 -0.02
N THR A 25 4.23 4.73 -1.31
CA THR A 25 3.10 4.55 -2.23
C THR A 25 3.14 3.19 -2.92
N GLY A 26 1.98 2.55 -2.98
CA GLY A 26 1.63 1.63 -4.06
C GLY A 26 0.93 2.39 -5.19
N LYS A 27 0.32 1.66 -6.13
CA LYS A 27 -0.44 2.28 -7.21
C LYS A 27 -1.65 3.06 -6.71
N VAL A 28 -2.35 2.55 -5.70
CA VAL A 28 -3.59 3.16 -5.19
C VAL A 28 -3.45 3.53 -3.72
N PHE A 29 -2.98 2.60 -2.90
CA PHE A 29 -2.88 2.78 -1.47
C PHE A 29 -1.46 3.16 -1.09
N GLY A 30 -1.33 4.04 -0.11
CA GLY A 30 -0.05 4.44 0.46
C GLY A 30 -0.20 4.86 1.91
N TYR A 31 0.89 5.35 2.48
CA TYR A 31 0.88 5.98 3.79
C TYR A 31 1.97 7.04 3.90
N ASP A 32 1.68 8.08 4.68
CA ASP A 32 2.63 9.11 5.06
C ASP A 32 3.24 8.79 6.42
N THR A 33 4.53 9.03 6.54
CA THR A 33 5.30 8.77 7.75
C THR A 33 5.86 10.08 8.29
N VAL A 34 5.55 10.38 9.56
CA VAL A 34 6.05 11.57 10.26
C VAL A 34 6.85 11.11 11.50
N PRO A 35 8.12 11.53 11.67
CA PRO A 35 8.90 11.18 12.84
C PRO A 35 8.23 11.68 14.13
N ARG A 36 8.20 10.85 15.19
CA ARG A 36 7.80 11.27 16.56
C ARG A 36 8.85 10.95 17.63
N GLY A 37 10.13 10.98 17.26
CA GLY A 37 11.22 10.70 18.19
C GLY A 37 11.06 9.33 18.86
N LEU A 38 11.12 9.29 20.19
CA LEU A 38 11.04 8.05 20.98
C LEU A 38 9.69 7.32 20.87
N ALA A 39 8.63 7.98 20.41
CA ALA A 39 7.30 7.37 20.28
C ALA A 39 7.11 6.55 19.00
N GLY A 40 8.14 6.44 18.15
CA GLY A 40 8.04 5.80 16.84
C GLY A 40 7.29 6.67 15.82
N PRO A 41 7.51 6.44 14.51
CA PRO A 41 6.90 7.29 13.48
C PRO A 41 5.37 7.17 13.48
N LYS A 42 4.68 8.31 13.31
CA LYS A 42 3.24 8.34 13.01
C LYS A 42 3.06 7.94 11.56
N ARG A 43 2.19 6.96 11.30
CA ARG A 43 1.82 6.57 9.94
C ARG A 43 0.36 6.93 9.67
N THR A 44 0.09 7.60 8.56
CA THR A 44 -1.27 8.00 8.16
C THR A 44 -1.57 7.41 6.78
N PRO A 45 -2.58 6.54 6.62
CA PRO A 45 -2.91 5.98 5.32
C PRO A 45 -3.43 7.05 4.36
N ASN A 46 -3.09 6.90 3.08
CA ASN A 46 -3.59 7.73 2.00
C ASN A 46 -4.04 6.85 0.82
N VAL A 47 -4.88 7.43 -0.04
CA VAL A 47 -5.43 6.76 -1.21
C VAL A 47 -5.44 7.71 -2.41
N ASP A 48 -4.93 7.24 -3.55
CA ASP A 48 -5.10 7.90 -4.83
C ASP A 48 -6.45 7.49 -5.42
N THR A 49 -7.46 8.35 -5.26
CA THR A 49 -8.82 8.09 -5.73
C THR A 49 -8.92 8.00 -7.25
N LYS A 50 -8.04 8.68 -7.98
CA LYS A 50 -8.03 8.64 -9.45
C LYS A 50 -7.52 7.29 -9.94
N GLU A 51 -6.41 6.80 -9.38
CA GLU A 51 -5.90 5.47 -9.71
C GLU A 51 -6.86 4.36 -9.26
N TRP A 52 -7.59 4.57 -8.14
CA TRP A 52 -8.66 3.67 -7.72
C TRP A 52 -9.78 3.55 -8.76
N GLU A 53 -10.29 4.68 -9.27
CA GLU A 53 -11.32 4.69 -10.32
C GLU A 53 -10.86 3.99 -11.60
N GLU A 54 -9.59 4.15 -11.99
CA GLU A 54 -9.01 3.45 -13.14
C GLU A 54 -8.90 1.93 -12.89
N CYS A 55 -8.57 1.54 -11.66
CA CYS A 55 -8.55 0.14 -11.25
C CYS A 55 -9.95 -0.50 -11.34
N LEU A 56 -11.01 0.21 -10.94
CA LEU A 56 -12.40 -0.29 -11.00
C LEU A 56 -12.87 -0.61 -12.43
N LYS A 57 -12.29 0.03 -13.45
CA LYS A 57 -12.60 -0.22 -14.87
C LYS A 57 -11.85 -1.43 -15.44
N CYS A 58 -10.94 -2.02 -14.69
CA CYS A 58 -10.09 -3.12 -15.16
C CYS A 58 -10.79 -4.47 -15.01
N GLU A 59 -10.82 -5.29 -16.08
CA GLU A 59 -11.37 -6.65 -16.05
C GLU A 59 -10.70 -7.58 -15.02
N ALA A 60 -9.43 -7.34 -14.73
CA ALA A 60 -8.63 -8.12 -13.78
C ALA A 60 -8.63 -7.51 -12.36
N PHE A 61 -9.52 -6.56 -12.08
CA PHE A 61 -9.55 -5.84 -10.80
C PHE A 61 -9.64 -6.79 -9.61
N ASP A 62 -10.61 -7.70 -9.61
CA ASP A 62 -10.87 -8.60 -8.47
C ASP A 62 -9.65 -9.47 -8.13
N SER A 63 -9.04 -10.10 -9.13
CA SER A 63 -7.87 -10.95 -8.94
C SER A 63 -6.63 -10.14 -8.54
N CYS A 64 -6.43 -8.96 -9.13
CA CYS A 64 -5.36 -8.02 -8.79
C CYS A 64 -5.49 -7.55 -7.33
N TYR A 65 -6.70 -7.15 -6.94
CA TYR A 65 -7.00 -6.67 -5.59
C TYR A 65 -6.77 -7.76 -4.55
N LYS A 66 -7.29 -8.98 -4.78
CA LYS A 66 -7.11 -10.14 -3.88
C LYS A 66 -5.63 -10.49 -3.70
N LEU A 67 -4.85 -10.51 -4.78
CA LEU A 67 -3.41 -10.76 -4.68
C LEU A 67 -2.71 -9.66 -3.89
N SER A 68 -2.98 -8.40 -4.24
CA SER A 68 -2.32 -7.25 -3.61
C SER A 68 -2.66 -7.17 -2.12
N SER A 69 -3.92 -7.41 -1.74
CA SER A 69 -4.37 -7.39 -0.35
C SER A 69 -3.83 -8.58 0.45
N ALA A 70 -3.75 -9.78 -0.13
CA ALA A 70 -3.12 -10.92 0.51
C ALA A 70 -1.63 -10.68 0.78
N LYS A 71 -0.90 -10.14 -0.20
CA LYS A 71 0.52 -9.74 -0.04
C LYS A 71 0.67 -8.70 1.07
N PHE A 72 -0.15 -7.66 1.06
CA PHE A 72 -0.11 -6.62 2.08
C PHE A 72 -0.44 -7.14 3.48
N THR A 73 -1.44 -8.01 3.60
CA THR A 73 -1.81 -8.66 4.87
C THR A 73 -0.64 -9.49 5.42
N LEU A 74 0.06 -10.23 4.56
CA LEU A 74 1.26 -10.96 4.97
C LEU A 74 2.35 -10.01 5.47
N LEU A 75 2.59 -8.90 4.78
CA LEU A 75 3.55 -7.88 5.23
C LEU A 75 3.16 -7.32 6.62
N THR A 76 1.88 -7.02 6.86
CA THR A 76 1.43 -6.54 8.19
C THR A 76 1.63 -7.57 9.30
N ALA A 77 1.56 -8.87 8.97
CA ALA A 77 1.80 -9.92 9.94
C ALA A 77 3.29 -10.07 10.28
N ILE A 78 4.17 -9.74 9.35
CA ILE A 78 5.63 -9.78 9.52
C ILE A 78 6.13 -8.51 10.24
N ASP A 79 5.71 -7.34 9.80
CA ASP A 79 6.20 -6.03 10.29
C ASP A 79 5.41 -5.51 11.51
N GLY A 80 4.21 -6.05 11.76
CA GLY A 80 3.29 -5.58 12.79
C GLY A 80 2.26 -4.55 12.28
N PRO A 81 1.19 -4.28 13.06
CA PRO A 81 0.12 -3.38 12.65
C PRO A 81 0.60 -1.93 12.56
N ILE A 82 0.04 -1.19 11.59
CA ILE A 82 0.24 0.26 11.47
C ILE A 82 -0.41 0.93 12.70
N GLN A 83 0.40 1.53 13.57
CA GLN A 83 -0.11 2.33 14.70
C GLN A 83 -0.60 3.68 14.18
N THR A 84 -1.92 3.85 14.09
CA THR A 84 -2.60 5.11 13.75
C THR A 84 -2.69 6.03 14.96
#